data_AF-H1HIK7-F1
#
_entry.id   AF-H1HIK7-F1
#
_cell.length_a   1.000
_cell.length_b   1.000
_cell.length_c   1.000
_cell.angle_alpha   90.00
_cell.angle_beta   90.00
_cell.angle_gamma   90.00
#
_symmetry.space_group_name_H-M   'P 1'
#
loop_
_entity.id
_entity.type
_entity.pdbx_description
1 polymer ?
#
loop_
_entity_poly.entity_id
_entity_poly.type
_entity_poly.pdbx_seq_one_letter_code
_entity_poly.pdbx_strand_id
1 'polypeptide(L)'
;MVNDKEMYDIIMELKEELKKKVIEALNLDDVKPEELADDAPLFGDEGLGLDSIDALELIVLLEKNYGIRIKDPKAGKDVFKSIDTMADFVAKNRLK
;
A
#
# COMPACT_ATOMS: atom_id res chain seq x y z
N MET A 1 22.75 10.38 8.78
CA MET A 1 22.66 9.00 8.30
C MET A 1 21.50 8.40 9.04
N VAL A 2 20.48 7.88 8.36
CA VAL A 2 19.35 7.20 9.01
C VAL A 2 19.88 5.84 9.44
N ASN A 3 19.71 5.47 10.70
CA ASN A 3 20.24 4.21 11.23
C ASN A 3 19.28 3.06 10.87
N ASP A 4 19.75 1.81 10.78
CA ASP A 4 18.91 0.66 10.35
C ASP A 4 17.61 0.51 11.16
N LYS A 5 17.67 0.80 12.46
CA LYS A 5 16.49 0.82 13.36
C LYS A 5 15.48 1.91 12.98
N GLU A 6 15.97 3.09 12.63
CA GLU A 6 15.12 4.23 12.25
C GLU A 6 14.42 3.98 10.90
N MET A 7 15.11 3.31 9.96
CA MET A 7 14.50 2.86 8.71
C MET A 7 13.40 1.81 8.96
N TYR A 8 13.67 0.84 9.84
CA TYR A 8 12.68 -0.18 10.21
C TYR A 8 11.43 0.45 10.86
N ASP A 9 11.63 1.36 11.81
CA ASP A 9 10.54 2.06 12.50
C ASP A 9 9.71 2.88 11.49
N ILE A 10 10.36 3.57 10.53
CA ILE A 10 9.69 4.29 9.43
C ILE A 10 8.85 3.37 8.54
N ILE A 11 9.37 2.19 8.18
CA ILE A 11 8.64 1.24 7.34
C ILE A 11 7.42 0.70 8.10
N MET A 12 7.58 0.35 9.38
CA MET A 12 6.46 -0.13 10.20
C MET A 12 5.34 0.90 10.32
N GLU A 13 5.68 2.17 10.58
CA GLU A 13 4.69 3.26 10.60
C GLU A 13 3.99 3.44 9.25
N LEU A 14 4.74 3.34 8.15
CA LEU A 14 4.20 3.47 6.80
C LEU A 14 3.24 2.34 6.45
N LYS A 15 3.52 1.09 6.86
CA LYS A 15 2.60 -0.03 6.65
C LYS A 15 1.27 0.19 7.36
N GLU A 16 1.30 0.60 8.62
CA GLU A 16 0.11 0.90 9.41
C GLU A 16 -0.72 2.05 8.81
N GLU A 17 -0.05 3.08 8.32
CA GLU A 17 -0.68 4.17 7.59
C GLU A 17 -1.34 3.67 6.29
N LEU A 18 -0.62 2.88 5.49
CA LEU A 18 -1.11 2.34 4.23
C LEU A 18 -2.32 1.45 4.43
N LYS A 19 -2.30 0.54 5.42
CA LYS A 19 -3.45 -0.32 5.74
C LYS A 19 -4.72 0.50 6.00
N LYS A 20 -4.62 1.55 6.82
CA LYS A 20 -5.74 2.45 7.12
C LYS A 20 -6.24 3.17 5.86
N LYS A 21 -5.33 3.71 5.06
CA LYS A 21 -5.68 4.41 3.82
C LYS A 21 -6.28 3.49 2.76
N VAL A 22 -5.81 2.25 2.66
CA VAL A 22 -6.35 1.23 1.75
C VAL A 22 -7.78 0.89 2.15
N ILE A 23 -8.02 0.64 3.45
CA ILE A 23 -9.37 0.39 3.97
C ILE A 23 -10.30 1.57 3.67
N GLU A 24 -9.84 2.80 3.94
CA GLU A 24 -10.63 4.01 3.70
C GLU A 24 -10.91 4.24 2.20
N ALA A 25 -9.91 4.07 1.34
CA ALA A 25 -10.06 4.32 -0.09
C ALA A 25 -11.00 3.32 -0.76
N LEU A 26 -10.96 2.05 -0.32
CA LEU A 26 -11.75 0.96 -0.88
C LEU A 26 -13.07 0.71 -0.12
N ASN A 27 -13.37 1.54 0.89
CA ASN A 27 -14.56 1.41 1.75
C ASN A 27 -14.71 0.02 2.39
N LEU A 28 -13.61 -0.55 2.89
CA LEU A 28 -13.57 -1.86 3.54
C LEU A 28 -13.96 -1.75 5.01
N ASP A 29 -15.15 -1.24 5.31
CA ASP A 29 -15.60 -0.92 6.68
C ASP A 29 -15.59 -2.14 7.64
N ASP A 30 -15.69 -3.35 7.09
CA ASP A 30 -15.69 -4.61 7.83
C ASP A 30 -14.27 -5.17 8.09
N VAL A 31 -13.22 -4.53 7.56
CA VAL A 31 -11.83 -4.98 7.68
C VAL A 31 -11.04 -4.04 8.59
N LYS A 32 -10.37 -4.58 9.61
CA LYS A 32 -9.48 -3.79 10.47
C LYS A 32 -8.04 -3.80 9.97
N PRO A 33 -7.27 -2.71 10.12
CA PRO A 33 -5.85 -2.67 9.73
C PRO A 33 -5.03 -3.83 10.31
N GLU A 34 -5.32 -4.20 11.56
CA GLU A 34 -4.65 -5.28 12.29
C GLU A 34 -4.91 -6.67 11.69
N GLU A 35 -5.97 -6.84 10.92
CA GLU A 35 -6.36 -8.10 10.27
C GLU A 35 -5.67 -8.29 8.92
N LEU A 36 -5.12 -7.22 8.33
CA LEU A 36 -4.29 -7.30 7.14
C LEU A 36 -2.88 -7.76 7.50
N ALA A 37 -2.49 -8.94 7.02
CA ALA A 37 -1.10 -9.35 7.01
C ALA A 37 -0.29 -8.51 6.01
N ASP A 38 0.94 -8.16 6.38
CA ASP A 38 1.78 -7.28 5.58
C ASP A 38 2.17 -7.89 4.22
N ASP A 39 2.34 -9.21 4.18
CA ASP A 39 2.80 -10.00 3.05
C ASP A 39 1.66 -10.67 2.26
N ALA A 40 0.42 -10.53 2.73
CA ALA A 40 -0.74 -11.11 2.08
C ALA A 40 -1.02 -10.44 0.72
N PRO A 41 -1.51 -11.21 -0.27
CA PRO A 41 -2.04 -10.66 -1.51
C PRO A 41 -3.13 -9.62 -1.25
N LEU A 42 -3.15 -8.50 -1.97
CA LEU A 42 -4.28 -7.56 -1.90
C LEU A 42 -5.43 -7.98 -2.81
N PHE A 43 -5.14 -8.53 -3.99
CA PHE A 43 -6.14 -8.91 -4.99
C PHE A 43 -6.56 -10.39 -4.90
N GLY A 44 -7.79 -10.65 -5.34
CA GLY A 44 -8.35 -12.00 -5.41
C GLY A 44 -8.77 -12.58 -4.06
N ASP A 45 -9.31 -13.80 -4.11
CA ASP A 45 -9.97 -14.46 -2.97
C ASP A 45 -9.02 -14.81 -1.82
N GLU A 46 -7.71 -14.94 -2.10
CA GLU A 46 -6.66 -15.17 -1.10
C GLU A 46 -6.25 -13.89 -0.36
N GLY A 47 -6.74 -12.73 -0.81
CA GLY A 47 -6.45 -11.40 -0.30
C GLY A 47 -7.68 -10.67 0.23
N LEU A 48 -7.81 -9.39 -0.10
CA LEU A 48 -8.97 -8.57 0.24
C LEU A 48 -10.13 -8.70 -0.77
N GLY A 49 -10.02 -9.60 -1.75
CA GLY A 49 -11.03 -9.76 -2.80
C GLY A 49 -11.04 -8.62 -3.83
N LEU A 50 -9.97 -7.81 -3.88
CA LEU A 50 -9.94 -6.65 -4.78
C LEU A 50 -9.93 -7.05 -6.24
N ASP A 51 -10.55 -6.21 -7.07
CA ASP A 51 -10.63 -6.36 -8.51
C ASP A 51 -9.81 -5.30 -9.27
N SER A 52 -9.94 -5.30 -10.61
CA SER A 52 -9.20 -4.34 -11.46
C SER A 52 -9.62 -2.88 -11.30
N ILE A 53 -10.82 -2.60 -10.79
CA ILE A 53 -11.34 -1.25 -10.53
C ILE A 53 -10.70 -0.71 -9.25
N ASP A 54 -10.64 -1.52 -8.19
CA ASP A 54 -9.99 -1.17 -6.92
C ASP A 54 -8.51 -0.80 -7.11
N ALA A 55 -7.83 -1.46 -8.06
CA ALA A 55 -6.46 -1.12 -8.42
C ALA A 55 -6.31 0.36 -8.84
N LEU A 56 -7.32 0.94 -9.52
CA LEU A 56 -7.30 2.34 -9.92
C LEU A 56 -7.43 3.27 -8.72
N GLU A 57 -8.26 2.90 -7.73
CA GLU A 57 -8.40 3.65 -6.48
C GLU A 57 -7.10 3.65 -5.68
N LEU A 58 -6.38 2.52 -5.64
CA LEU A 58 -5.05 2.44 -5.04
C LEU A 58 -4.01 3.32 -5.76
N ILE A 59 -4.06 3.42 -7.09
CA ILE A 59 -3.21 4.35 -7.84
C ILE A 59 -3.51 5.79 -7.44
N VAL A 60 -4.79 6.15 -7.36
CA VAL A 60 -5.23 7.50 -6.97
C VAL A 60 -4.85 7.80 -5.52
N LEU A 61 -4.93 6.82 -4.62
CA LEU A 61 -4.46 6.93 -3.23
C LEU A 61 -2.98 7.30 -3.20
N LEU A 62 -2.14 6.59 -3.97
CA LEU A 62 -0.70 6.86 -3.99
C LEU A 62 -0.37 8.25 -4.55
N GLU A 63 -1.07 8.68 -5.60
CA GLU A 63 -0.88 10.01 -6.18
C GLU A 63 -1.30 11.12 -5.19
N LYS A 64 -2.45 10.97 -4.54
CA LYS A 64 -3.00 11.99 -3.62
C LYS A 64 -2.23 12.10 -2.31
N ASN A 65 -1.84 10.96 -1.72
CA ASN A 65 -1.25 10.94 -0.38
C ASN A 65 0.28 11.03 -0.41
N TYR A 66 0.93 10.52 -1.46
CA TYR A 66 2.39 10.43 -1.52
C TYR A 66 3.00 11.14 -2.73
N GLY A 67 2.18 11.70 -3.64
CA GLY A 67 2.67 12.34 -4.86
C GLY A 67 3.26 11.36 -5.87
N ILE A 68 3.00 10.06 -5.71
CA ILE A 68 3.58 8.99 -6.52
C ILE A 68 2.64 8.65 -7.66
N ARG A 69 3.09 8.84 -8.90
CA ARG A 69 2.35 8.47 -10.12
C ARG A 69 2.87 7.16 -10.70
N ILE A 70 2.02 6.14 -10.72
CA ILE A 70 2.30 4.90 -11.44
C ILE A 70 1.95 5.11 -12.92
N LYS A 71 2.97 5.30 -13.77
CA LYS A 71 2.80 5.52 -15.21
C LYS A 71 2.65 4.22 -16.01
N ASP A 72 3.19 3.11 -15.49
CA ASP A 72 3.09 1.80 -16.12
C ASP A 72 2.07 0.94 -15.36
N PRO A 73 0.94 0.56 -15.99
CA PRO A 73 -0.04 -0.34 -15.39
C PRO A 73 0.56 -1.69 -14.94
N LYS A 74 1.64 -2.16 -15.57
CA LYS A 74 2.34 -3.37 -15.14
C LYS A 74 3.06 -3.18 -13.80
N ALA A 75 3.67 -2.01 -13.58
CA ALA A 75 4.29 -1.69 -12.30
C ALA A 75 3.27 -1.64 -11.17
N GLY A 76 2.01 -1.25 -11.46
CA GLY A 76 0.92 -1.32 -10.49
C GLY A 76 0.70 -2.72 -9.92
N LYS A 77 0.79 -3.76 -10.75
CA LYS A 77 0.64 -5.16 -10.28
C LYS A 77 1.71 -5.57 -9.27
N ASP A 78 2.95 -5.12 -9.46
CA ASP A 78 4.04 -5.43 -8.55
C ASP A 78 3.96 -4.60 -7.27
N VAL A 79 3.56 -3.33 -7.38
CA VAL A 79 3.43 -2.41 -6.25
C VAL A 79 2.29 -2.84 -5.32
N PHE A 80 1.12 -3.17 -5.87
CA PHE A 80 -0.07 -3.51 -5.11
C PHE A 80 -0.19 -5.01 -4.81
N LYS A 81 0.92 -5.75 -4.86
CA LYS A 81 0.90 -7.18 -4.51
C LYS A 81 0.52 -7.38 -3.04
N SER A 82 1.09 -6.58 -2.14
CA SER A 82 0.96 -6.68 -0.68
C SER A 82 1.20 -5.32 -0.03
N ILE A 83 0.90 -5.19 1.27
CA ILE A 83 1.25 -3.96 2.01
C ILE A 83 2.77 -3.77 2.06
N ASP A 84 3.55 -4.85 2.17
CA ASP A 84 5.01 -4.82 2.12
C ASP A 84 5.54 -4.16 0.85
N THR A 85 5.06 -4.62 -0.31
CA THR A 85 5.50 -4.08 -1.61
C THR A 85 5.08 -2.63 -1.78
N MET A 86 3.90 -2.25 -1.27
CA MET A 86 3.45 -0.86 -1.27
C MET A 86 4.32 0.01 -0.39
N ALA A 87 4.59 -0.40 0.86
CA ALA A 87 5.39 0.34 1.81
C ALA A 87 6.82 0.54 1.29
N ASP A 88 7.44 -0.52 0.75
CA ASP A 88 8.75 -0.44 0.11
C ASP A 88 8.77 0.54 -1.05
N PHE A 89 7.75 0.47 -1.91
CA PHE A 89 7.66 1.35 -3.07
C PHE A 89 7.48 2.81 -2.65
N VAL A 90 6.60 3.08 -1.69
CA VAL A 90 6.34 4.41 -1.16
C VAL A 90 7.56 4.95 -0.42
N ALA A 91 8.22 4.15 0.43
CA ALA A 91 9.44 4.58 1.12
C ALA A 91 10.56 5.00 0.16
N LYS A 92 10.68 4.32 -0.99
CA LYS A 92 11.69 4.61 -2.03
C LYS A 92 11.32 5.80 -2.92
N ASN A 93 10.03 6.09 -3.12
CA ASN A 93 9.56 7.05 -4.12
C ASN A 93 8.84 8.27 -3.54
N ARG A 94 8.52 8.29 -2.24
CA ARG A 94 7.92 9.46 -1.60
C ARG A 94 8.89 10.63 -1.73
N LEU A 95 8.41 11.72 -2.32
CA LEU A 95 9.12 12.98 -2.30
C LEU A 95 9.06 13.49 -0.85
N LYS A 96 10.21 13.65 -0.22
CA LYS A 96 10.32 14.39 1.04
C LYS A 96 10.02 15.87 0.83
#